data_AF-A0A924YNY2-F1
#
_entry.id   AF-A0A924YNY2-F1
#
_cell.length_a   1.000
_cell.length_b   1.000
_cell.length_c   1.000
_cell.angle_alpha   90.00
_cell.angle_beta   90.00
_cell.angle_gamma   90.00
#
_symmetry.space_group_name_H-M   'P 1'
#
loop_
_entity.id
_entity.type
_entity.pdbx_description
1 polymer ?
#
loop_
_entity_poly.entity_id
_entity_poly.type
_entity_poly.pdbx_seq_one_letter_code
_entity_poly.pdbx_strand_id
1 'polypeptide(L)'
;MWRTLLVLSMLACCGCGSAAQSPPVTGTQQPPSASELLTMMADSGTLIGEGLIEEEIERIRATDPKKANDLQKEYGVLCNLEEPEAIKQQAKKMQGKFK
;
A
#
# COMPACT_ATOMS: atom_id res chain seq x y z
N MET A 1 28.01 -70.97 7.92
CA MET A 1 26.85 -70.06 7.82
C MET A 1 27.33 -68.68 7.41
N TRP A 2 26.66 -68.12 6.39
CA TRP A 2 26.57 -66.67 6.11
C TRP A 2 27.83 -65.87 5.73
N ARG A 3 27.89 -65.37 4.49
CA ARG A 3 27.39 -64.03 4.12
C ARG A 3 27.82 -63.67 2.69
N THR A 4 26.88 -63.62 1.73
CA THR A 4 26.27 -62.37 1.18
C THR A 4 27.34 -61.41 0.63
N LEU A 5 27.73 -61.56 -0.64
CA LEU A 5 27.07 -61.00 -1.83
C LEU A 5 26.98 -59.47 -1.80
N LEU A 6 28.06 -58.87 -2.31
CA LEU A 6 28.14 -57.63 -3.09
C LEU A 6 26.79 -57.07 -3.54
N VAL A 7 26.43 -55.87 -3.07
CA VAL A 7 25.80 -54.86 -3.93
C VAL A 7 26.30 -53.47 -3.52
N LEU A 8 27.03 -52.91 -4.48
CA LEU A 8 27.40 -51.52 -4.66
C LEU A 8 26.16 -50.60 -4.54
N SER A 9 26.20 -49.63 -3.62
CA SER A 9 25.32 -48.46 -3.69
C SER A 9 26.09 -47.24 -3.19
N MET A 10 26.71 -46.55 -4.15
CA MET A 10 26.96 -45.12 -4.06
C MET A 10 25.61 -44.43 -3.88
N LEU A 11 25.35 -43.85 -2.72
CA LEU A 11 24.33 -42.82 -2.58
C LEU A 11 24.70 -41.85 -1.46
N ALA A 12 24.68 -40.56 -1.83
CA ALA A 12 24.50 -39.39 -0.98
C ALA A 12 25.63 -39.01 0.01
N CYS A 13 26.69 -38.42 -0.52
CA CYS A 13 27.41 -37.35 0.18
C CYS A 13 27.20 -36.02 -0.56
N CYS A 14 26.08 -35.35 -0.28
CA CYS A 14 26.00 -33.90 -0.34
C CYS A 14 25.56 -33.46 1.05
N GLY A 15 26.55 -33.00 1.82
CA GLY A 15 26.33 -32.50 3.17
C GLY A 15 25.45 -31.25 3.17
N CYS A 16 24.42 -31.31 4.01
CA CYS A 16 24.16 -30.31 5.05
C CYS A 16 24.58 -28.87 4.74
N GLY A 17 23.72 -28.16 4.03
CA GLY A 17 23.57 -26.72 4.21
C GLY A 17 22.11 -26.50 4.55
N SER A 18 21.81 -26.22 5.83
CA SER A 18 20.48 -25.83 6.29
C SER A 18 19.88 -24.87 5.27
N ALA A 19 18.83 -25.32 4.58
CA ALA A 19 18.02 -24.46 3.75
C ALA A 19 17.44 -23.42 4.71
N ALA A 20 18.10 -22.27 4.80
CA ALA A 20 17.48 -21.05 5.27
C ALA A 20 16.32 -20.84 4.30
N GLN A 21 15.15 -21.32 4.69
CA GLN A 21 13.89 -20.89 4.11
C GLN A 21 13.91 -19.38 4.24
N SER A 22 14.25 -18.70 3.16
CA SER A 22 14.01 -17.27 3.06
C SER A 22 12.54 -17.09 3.42
N PRO A 23 12.19 -16.30 4.44
CA PRO A 23 10.79 -16.05 4.74
C PRO A 23 10.14 -15.56 3.45
N PRO A 24 8.92 -16.02 3.13
CA PRO A 24 8.21 -15.46 2.00
C PRO A 24 8.21 -13.95 2.19
N VAL A 25 8.74 -13.23 1.20
CA VAL A 25 8.72 -11.76 1.17
C VAL A 25 7.26 -11.40 1.28
N THR A 26 6.84 -11.01 2.47
CA THR A 26 5.45 -10.75 2.81
C THR A 26 5.05 -9.56 1.97
N GLY A 27 3.92 -9.68 1.28
CA GLY A 27 3.57 -8.90 0.09
C GLY A 27 3.90 -7.42 0.18
N THR A 28 4.38 -6.87 -0.92
CA THR A 28 4.41 -5.43 -1.16
C THR A 28 3.02 -4.86 -0.86
N GLN A 29 2.83 -4.26 0.33
CA GLN A 29 1.63 -3.47 0.60
C GLN A 29 1.64 -2.33 -0.41
N GLN A 30 0.75 -2.41 -1.39
CA GLN A 30 0.53 -1.31 -2.32
C GLN A 30 0.19 -0.08 -1.48
N PRO A 31 0.79 1.09 -1.74
CA PRO A 31 0.45 2.30 -1.00
C PRO A 31 -1.06 2.56 -1.10
N PRO A 32 -1.69 3.03 -0.02
CA PRO A 32 -3.12 3.32 -0.03
C PRO A 32 -3.43 4.37 -1.10
N SER A 33 -4.51 4.16 -1.83
CA SER A 33 -5.01 5.13 -2.81
C SER A 33 -5.49 6.42 -2.14
N ALA A 34 -5.57 7.52 -2.89
CA ALA A 34 -6.09 8.78 -2.37
C ALA A 34 -7.52 8.65 -1.80
N SER A 35 -8.37 7.82 -2.41
CA SER A 35 -9.71 7.55 -1.89
C SER A 35 -9.68 6.80 -0.55
N GLU A 36 -8.76 5.84 -0.37
CA GLU A 36 -8.59 5.13 0.90
C GLU A 36 -8.05 6.08 1.98
N LEU A 37 -7.08 6.92 1.65
CA LEU A 37 -6.56 7.95 2.56
C LEU A 37 -7.65 8.92 3.03
N LEU A 38 -8.46 9.43 2.09
CA LEU A 38 -9.61 10.28 2.43
C LEU A 38 -10.65 9.55 3.29
N THR A 39 -10.77 8.22 3.16
CA THR A 39 -11.63 7.40 4.02
C THR A 39 -11.09 7.33 5.44
N MET A 40 -9.80 7.07 5.58
CA MET A 40 -9.15 7.06 6.88
C MET A 40 -9.20 8.44 7.56
N MET A 41 -9.07 9.54 6.81
CA MET A 41 -9.28 10.90 7.34
C MET A 41 -10.74 11.16 7.74
N ALA A 42 -11.70 10.69 6.92
CA ALA A 42 -13.13 10.80 7.18
C ALA A 42 -13.58 10.08 8.45
N ASP A 43 -12.87 9.02 8.83
CA ASP A 43 -13.15 8.23 10.02
C ASP A 43 -12.38 8.75 11.24
N SER A 44 -11.10 9.10 11.09
CA SER A 44 -10.23 9.53 12.19
C SER A 44 -10.35 11.01 12.54
N GLY A 45 -10.63 11.87 11.57
CA GLY A 45 -10.48 13.33 11.72
C GLY A 45 -9.04 13.81 11.77
N THR A 46 -8.09 13.00 11.30
CA THR A 46 -6.66 13.33 11.27
C THR A 46 -6.18 13.43 9.84
N LEU A 47 -5.40 14.46 9.53
CA LEU A 47 -4.67 14.57 8.26
C LEU A 47 -3.58 13.50 8.18
N ILE A 48 -3.60 12.70 7.11
CA ILE A 48 -2.64 11.62 6.85
C ILE A 48 -2.31 11.53 5.36
N GLY A 49 -1.18 10.91 5.00
CA GLY A 49 -0.87 10.64 3.58
C GLY A 49 -0.76 11.90 2.73
N GLU A 50 -0.36 13.03 3.33
CA GLU A 50 -0.01 14.24 2.60
C GLU A 50 1.07 13.90 1.55
N GLY A 51 0.90 14.42 0.34
CA GLY A 51 1.73 14.09 -0.82
C GLY A 51 1.16 12.96 -1.71
N LEU A 52 0.60 11.89 -1.14
CA LEU A 52 -0.02 10.81 -1.96
C LEU A 52 -1.31 11.28 -2.63
N ILE A 53 -2.09 12.12 -1.93
CA ILE A 53 -3.30 12.74 -2.50
C ILE A 53 -2.92 13.76 -3.58
N GLU A 54 -1.85 14.54 -3.39
CA GLU A 54 -1.35 15.48 -4.40
C GLU A 54 -0.89 14.75 -5.66
N GLU A 55 -0.18 13.64 -5.51
CA GLU A 55 0.28 12.81 -6.63
C GLU A 55 -0.90 12.26 -7.45
N GLU A 56 -1.97 11.83 -6.79
CA GLU A 56 -3.19 11.39 -7.47
C GLU A 56 -3.89 12.55 -8.18
N ILE A 57 -3.95 13.74 -7.57
CA ILE A 57 -4.52 14.93 -8.21
C ILE A 57 -3.73 15.29 -9.47
N GLU A 58 -2.41 15.19 -9.44
CA GLU A 58 -1.56 15.42 -10.62
C GLU A 58 -1.75 14.35 -11.69
N ARG A 59 -1.96 13.08 -11.31
CA ARG A 59 -2.38 12.03 -12.27
C ARG A 59 -3.72 12.37 -12.93
N ILE A 60 -4.70 12.84 -12.16
CA ILE A 60 -6.00 13.28 -12.69
C ILE A 60 -5.81 14.49 -13.60
N ARG A 61 -4.87 15.40 -13.32
CA ARG A 61 -4.64 16.59 -14.15
C ARG A 61 -4.28 16.23 -15.59
N ALA A 62 -3.60 15.11 -15.81
CA ALA A 62 -3.25 14.63 -17.15
C ALA A 62 -4.47 14.23 -17.99
N THR A 63 -5.58 13.83 -17.37
CA THR A 63 -6.80 13.35 -18.05
C THR A 63 -7.99 14.32 -17.92
N ASP A 64 -8.13 14.96 -16.77
CA ASP A 64 -9.15 15.96 -16.45
C ASP A 64 -8.54 17.12 -15.61
N PRO A 65 -7.97 18.14 -16.29
CA PRO A 65 -7.38 19.30 -15.63
C PRO A 65 -8.38 20.09 -14.76
N LYS A 66 -9.68 20.07 -15.13
CA LYS A 66 -10.70 20.82 -14.40
C LYS A 66 -10.99 20.11 -13.08
N LYS A 67 -11.23 18.80 -13.11
CA LYS A 67 -11.41 17.96 -11.91
C LYS A 67 -10.21 18.05 -10.99
N ALA A 68 -8.98 18.01 -11.52
CA ALA A 68 -7.76 18.16 -10.74
C ALA A 68 -7.67 19.53 -10.05
N ASN A 69 -7.96 20.62 -10.74
CA ASN A 69 -7.97 21.96 -10.13
C ASN A 69 -9.01 22.10 -9.03
N ASP A 70 -10.20 21.52 -9.21
CA ASP A 70 -11.25 21.53 -8.20
C ASP A 70 -10.86 20.69 -6.97
N LEU A 71 -10.25 19.52 -7.20
CA LEU A 71 -9.70 18.67 -6.14
C LEU A 71 -8.55 19.34 -5.39
N GLN A 72 -7.64 20.00 -6.10
CA GLN A 72 -6.50 20.70 -5.49
C GLN A 72 -6.95 21.83 -4.56
N LYS A 73 -7.97 22.60 -4.94
CA LYS A 73 -8.55 23.62 -4.06
C LYS A 73 -9.15 23.02 -2.80
N GLU A 74 -9.89 21.93 -2.94
CA GLU A 74 -10.51 21.26 -1.79
C GLU A 74 -9.50 20.58 -0.87
N TYR A 75 -8.43 20.03 -1.45
CA TYR A 75 -7.31 19.49 -0.70
C TYR A 75 -6.57 20.60 0.06
N GLY A 76 -6.35 21.75 -0.57
CA GLY A 76 -5.79 22.92 0.09
C GLY A 76 -6.65 23.39 1.27
N VAL A 77 -7.98 23.33 1.16
CA VAL A 77 -8.87 23.59 2.31
C VAL A 77 -8.65 22.54 3.39
N LEU A 78 -8.66 21.25 3.02
CA LEU A 78 -8.50 20.13 3.95
C LEU A 78 -7.21 20.24 4.79
N CYS A 79 -6.07 20.56 4.17
CA CYS A 79 -4.78 20.73 4.85
C CYS A 79 -4.73 21.93 5.81
N ASN A 80 -5.63 22.90 5.67
CA ASN A 80 -5.72 24.06 6.56
C ASN A 80 -6.77 23.88 7.68
N LEU A 81 -7.43 22.71 7.76
CA LEU A 81 -8.38 22.42 8.82
C LEU A 81 -7.63 21.83 10.03
N GLU A 82 -7.86 22.42 11.20
CA GLU A 82 -7.30 21.94 12.47
C GLU A 82 -8.33 21.13 13.27
N GLU A 83 -9.62 21.41 13.04
CA GLU A 83 -10.73 20.77 13.75
C GLU A 83 -11.03 19.37 13.19
N PRO A 84 -10.99 18.30 14.02
CA PRO A 84 -11.19 16.93 13.54
C PRO A 84 -12.52 16.72 12.82
N GLU A 85 -13.61 17.31 13.31
CA GLU A 85 -14.92 17.20 12.66
C GLU A 85 -14.96 17.92 11.30
N ALA A 86 -14.23 19.03 11.15
CA ALA A 86 -14.11 19.71 9.88
C ALA A 86 -13.30 18.86 8.87
N ILE A 87 -12.20 18.24 9.33
CA ILE A 87 -11.39 17.31 8.52
C ILE A 87 -12.27 16.16 8.03
N LYS A 88 -13.07 15.54 8.92
CA LYS A 88 -13.97 14.43 8.54
C LYS A 88 -14.96 14.83 7.46
N GLN A 89 -15.60 15.99 7.63
CA GLN A 89 -16.61 16.47 6.67
C GLN A 89 -15.99 16.79 5.31
N GLN A 90 -14.84 17.48 5.30
CA GLN A 90 -14.15 17.85 4.08
C GLN A 90 -13.59 16.62 3.36
N ALA A 91 -13.04 15.64 4.09
CA ALA A 91 -12.55 14.39 3.52
C ALA A 91 -13.69 13.59 2.85
N LYS A 92 -14.86 13.47 3.50
CA LYS A 92 -16.05 12.82 2.92
C LYS A 92 -16.53 13.50 1.64
N LYS A 93 -16.51 14.83 1.63
CA LYS A 93 -16.86 15.61 0.43
C LYS A 93 -15.91 15.31 -0.73
N MET A 94 -14.62 15.19 -0.46
CA MET A 94 -13.61 14.89 -1.46
C MET A 94 -13.66 13.44 -1.95
N GLN A 95 -13.97 12.45 -1.10
CA GLN A 95 -14.10 11.03 -1.51
C GLN A 95 -15.00 10.85 -2.74
N GLY A 96 -16.13 11.57 -2.78
CA GLY A 96 -17.09 11.49 -3.88
C GLY A 96 -16.53 11.95 -5.23
N LYS A 97 -15.37 12.61 -5.23
CA LYS A 97 -14.70 13.14 -6.42
C LYS A 97 -13.52 12.30 -6.88
N PHE A 98 -13.01 11.37 -6.08
CA PHE A 98 -11.97 10.43 -6.52
C PHE A 98 -12.55 9.14 -7.12
N LYS A 99 -13.88 9.00 -7.17
CA LYS A 99 -14.57 8.01 -8.02
C LYS A 99 -14.57 8.45 -9.48
#